data_AF-T0TX89-F1
#
_entry.id   AF-T0TX89-F1
#
_cell.length_a   1.000
_cell.length_b   1.000
_cell.length_c   1.000
_cell.angle_alpha   90.00
_cell.angle_beta   90.00
_cell.angle_gamma   90.00
#
_symmetry.space_group_name_H-M   'P 1'
#
loop_
_entity.id
_entity.type
_entity.pdbx_description
1 polymer ?
#
loop_
_entity_poly.entity_id
_entity_poly.type
_entity_poly.pdbx_seq_one_letter_code
_entity_poly.pdbx_strand_id
1 'polypeptide(L)'
;MQTYALSQGGFFNIGTLGVMYVYGFDLFFDFAGYSMFALAASNLMGIKSPINFDRPFKSRDLKEFWNRWHMSLSFWFRDFVFMRLVMVLMRNKVFKSRITTSNVAYIINMLVMGFWHGVTWYYITYGLFHGLGLVINDAWIRKKKTINKERKAKGLDPIPDNRWTKALGIFITFNTVMLSFLIFSGFLDQQWFPKLK
;
A
#
# COMPACT_ATOMS: atom_id res chain seq x y z
N MET A 1 1.35 8.39 23.79
CA MET A 1 0.29 7.58 23.12
C MET A 1 0.52 6.09 23.26
N GLN A 2 1.69 5.54 22.90
CA GLN A 2 1.96 4.10 23.03
C GLN A 2 1.80 3.58 24.48
N THR A 3 2.38 4.27 25.47
CA THR A 3 2.22 3.89 26.89
C THR A 3 0.76 3.88 27.34
N TYR A 4 -0.03 4.85 26.89
CA TYR A 4 -1.47 4.92 27.17
C TYR A 4 -2.21 3.74 26.52
N ALA A 5 -1.92 3.45 25.25
CA ALA A 5 -2.50 2.32 24.52
C ALA A 5 -2.16 0.97 25.19
N LEU A 6 -0.92 0.78 25.63
CA LEU A 6 -0.50 -0.42 26.36
C LEU A 6 -1.15 -0.51 27.74
N SER A 7 -1.31 0.61 28.46
CA SER A 7 -1.95 0.63 29.79
C SER A 7 -3.44 0.30 29.76
N GLN A 8 -4.14 0.65 28.67
CA GLN A 8 -5.55 0.30 28.48
C GLN A 8 -5.73 -1.19 28.14
N GLY A 9 -4.70 -1.82 27.56
CA GLY A 9 -4.73 -3.22 27.16
C GLY A 9 -5.76 -3.52 26.07
N GLY A 10 -6.10 -4.81 25.93
CA GLY A 10 -7.04 -5.30 24.92
C GLY A 10 -6.47 -5.39 23.50
N PHE A 11 -7.27 -5.93 22.59
CA PHE A 11 -6.84 -6.17 21.20
C PHE A 11 -6.70 -4.88 20.37
N PHE A 12 -7.59 -3.92 20.54
CA PHE A 12 -7.51 -2.62 19.88
C PHE A 12 -8.23 -1.58 20.72
N ASN A 13 -7.63 -0.42 20.95
CA ASN A 13 -8.21 0.65 21.75
C ASN A 13 -7.98 2.04 21.12
N ILE A 14 -8.55 3.07 21.74
CA ILE A 14 -8.43 4.45 21.24
C ILE A 14 -6.98 4.96 21.24
N GLY A 15 -6.15 4.46 22.17
CA GLY A 15 -4.72 4.70 22.16
C GLY A 15 -4.04 4.09 20.93
N THR A 16 -4.39 2.85 20.57
CA THR A 16 -3.92 2.17 19.35
C THR A 16 -4.28 2.98 18.09
N LEU A 17 -5.49 3.53 18.04
CA LEU A 17 -5.91 4.42 16.94
C LEU A 17 -5.05 5.69 16.87
N GLY A 18 -4.71 6.29 18.02
CA GLY A 18 -3.80 7.42 18.07
C GLY A 18 -2.38 7.05 17.62
N VAL A 19 -1.87 5.88 18.02
CA VAL A 19 -0.56 5.36 17.57
C VAL A 19 -0.55 5.18 16.06
N MET A 20 -1.61 4.64 15.47
CA MET A 20 -1.73 4.44 14.02
C MET A 20 -1.47 5.71 13.22
N TYR A 21 -2.17 6.80 13.54
CA TYR A 21 -2.01 8.05 12.80
C TYR A 21 -0.68 8.75 13.12
N VAL A 22 -0.30 8.80 14.40
CA VAL A 22 0.96 9.45 14.80
C VAL A 22 2.15 8.77 14.15
N TYR A 23 2.23 7.43 14.22
CA TYR A 23 3.29 6.66 13.60
C TYR A 23 3.28 6.80 12.07
N GLY A 24 2.10 6.75 11.43
CA GLY A 24 2.00 6.88 9.98
C GLY A 24 2.50 8.23 9.45
N PHE A 25 2.25 9.32 10.18
CA PHE A 25 2.78 10.63 9.84
C PHE A 25 4.28 10.76 10.17
N ASP A 26 4.71 10.27 11.33
CA ASP A 26 6.12 10.24 11.73
C ASP A 26 6.97 9.50 10.68
N LEU A 27 6.57 8.29 10.30
CA LEU A 27 7.18 7.49 9.24
C LEU A 27 7.28 8.26 7.92
N PHE A 28 6.22 8.98 7.53
CA PHE A 28 6.24 9.75 6.29
C PHE A 28 7.20 10.93 6.37
N PHE A 29 7.13 11.74 7.42
CA PHE A 29 7.93 12.97 7.51
C PHE A 29 9.42 12.67 7.67
N ASP A 30 9.78 11.70 8.50
CA ASP A 30 11.17 11.27 8.67
C ASP A 30 11.74 10.76 7.35
N PHE A 31 11.05 9.81 6.72
CA PHE A 31 11.59 9.15 5.53
C PHE A 31 11.53 10.02 4.27
N ALA A 32 10.51 10.87 4.13
CA ALA A 32 10.46 11.88 3.06
C ALA A 32 11.53 12.96 3.27
N GLY A 33 11.76 13.39 4.51
CA GLY A 33 12.84 14.32 4.86
C GLY A 33 14.22 13.77 4.49
N TYR A 34 14.51 12.53 4.91
CA TYR A 34 15.73 11.83 4.51
C TYR A 34 15.89 11.73 2.99
N SER A 35 14.83 11.36 2.27
CA SER A 35 14.83 11.26 0.82
C SER A 35 15.15 12.60 0.14
N MET A 36 14.68 13.72 0.68
CA MET A 36 14.98 15.05 0.16
C MET A 36 16.45 15.43 0.37
N PHE A 37 17.05 15.09 1.51
CA PHE A 37 18.49 15.27 1.71
C PHE A 37 19.32 14.45 0.72
N ALA A 38 18.93 13.19 0.48
CA ALA A 38 19.58 12.35 -0.52
C ALA A 38 19.49 12.95 -1.94
N LEU A 39 18.32 13.50 -2.32
CA LEU A 39 18.16 14.19 -3.60
C LEU A 39 18.99 15.48 -3.69
N ALA A 40 19.07 16.26 -2.61
CA ALA A 40 19.87 17.47 -2.56
C ALA A 40 21.37 17.14 -2.74
N ALA A 41 21.88 16.16 -1.98
CA ALA A 41 23.26 15.68 -2.11
C ALA A 41 23.55 15.14 -3.52
N SER A 42 22.64 14.33 -4.08
CA SER A 42 22.74 13.81 -5.44
C SER A 42 22.85 14.94 -6.48
N ASN A 43 22.00 15.97 -6.35
CA ASN A 43 22.02 17.13 -7.24
C ASN A 43 23.32 17.93 -7.13
N LEU A 44 23.88 18.08 -5.92
CA LEU A 44 25.20 18.71 -5.73
C LEU A 44 26.32 17.91 -6.40
N MET A 45 26.20 16.58 -6.48
CA MET A 45 27.11 15.71 -7.22
C MET A 45 26.85 15.68 -8.73
N GLY A 46 25.89 16.45 -9.24
CA GLY A 46 25.53 16.51 -10.66
C GLY A 46 24.67 15.33 -11.17
N ILE A 47 24.20 14.45 -10.27
CA ILE A 47 23.38 13.27 -10.62
C ILE A 47 21.93 13.53 -10.20
N LYS A 48 20.97 13.30 -11.10
CA LYS A 48 19.54 13.44 -10.79
C LYS A 48 18.95 12.10 -10.34
N SER A 49 18.93 11.86 -9.04
CA SER A 49 18.35 10.64 -8.47
C SER A 49 16.81 10.63 -8.53
N PRO A 50 16.16 9.45 -8.59
CA PRO A 50 14.70 9.33 -8.59
C PRO A 50 14.06 9.84 -7.29
N ILE A 51 12.95 10.56 -7.39
CA ILE A 51 12.16 11.02 -6.24
C ILE A 51 11.43 9.85 -5.57
N ASN A 52 11.27 9.89 -4.25
CA ASN A 52 10.59 8.85 -3.48
C ASN A 52 9.12 9.12 -3.14
N PHE A 53 8.70 10.38 -3.00
CA PHE A 53 7.35 10.71 -2.53
C PHE A 53 6.69 11.80 -3.39
N ASP A 54 5.42 11.57 -3.78
CA ASP A 54 4.58 12.58 -4.45
C ASP A 54 3.17 12.62 -3.84
N ARG A 55 3.01 13.38 -2.76
CA ARG A 55 1.73 13.61 -2.06
C ARG A 55 0.92 12.31 -1.85
N PRO A 56 1.50 11.27 -1.22
CA PRO A 56 0.91 9.93 -1.19
C PRO A 56 -0.46 9.85 -0.52
N PHE A 57 -0.74 10.70 0.48
CA PHE A 57 -2.02 10.71 1.18
C PHE A 57 -3.19 11.29 0.38
N LYS A 58 -2.93 11.88 -0.80
CA LYS A 58 -3.98 12.36 -1.72
C LYS A 58 -4.49 11.26 -2.67
N SER A 59 -3.91 10.06 -2.60
CA SER A 59 -4.25 8.93 -3.47
C SER A 59 -5.69 8.48 -3.29
N ARG A 60 -6.41 8.29 -4.39
CA ARG A 60 -7.82 7.82 -4.37
C ARG A 60 -7.94 6.31 -4.30
N ASP A 61 -6.86 5.61 -4.59
CA ASP A 61 -6.80 4.17 -4.58
C ASP A 61 -5.38 3.65 -4.26
N LEU A 62 -5.29 2.36 -3.96
CA LEU A 62 -4.02 1.72 -3.57
C LEU A 62 -3.00 1.67 -4.72
N LYS A 63 -3.44 1.61 -5.98
CA LYS A 63 -2.50 1.65 -7.11
C LYS A 63 -1.88 3.03 -7.25
N GLU A 64 -2.68 4.09 -7.09
CA GLU A 64 -2.21 5.47 -7.06
C GLU A 64 -1.26 5.69 -5.87
N PHE A 65 -1.56 5.12 -4.70
CA PHE A 65 -0.68 5.20 -3.53
C PHE A 65 0.71 4.63 -3.80
N TRP A 66 0.81 3.43 -4.38
CA TRP A 66 2.11 2.82 -4.70
C TRP A 66 2.87 3.55 -5.82
N ASN A 67 2.19 4.37 -6.63
CA ASN A 67 2.84 5.28 -7.56
C ASN A 67 3.31 6.60 -6.92
N ARG A 68 3.08 6.80 -5.62
CA ARG A 68 3.37 8.05 -4.90
C ARG A 68 4.14 7.85 -3.59
N TRP A 69 4.23 6.62 -3.09
CA TRP A 69 4.91 6.24 -1.85
C TRP A 69 6.14 5.39 -2.14
N HIS A 70 7.30 5.78 -1.59
CA HIS A 70 8.58 5.09 -1.74
C HIS A 70 8.82 4.64 -3.20
N MET A 71 8.65 5.58 -4.13
CA MET A 71 8.53 5.29 -5.57
C MET A 71 9.75 4.57 -6.15
N SER A 72 10.97 4.87 -5.72
CA SER A 72 12.16 4.18 -6.23
C SER A 72 12.10 2.67 -5.94
N LEU A 73 11.77 2.29 -4.70
CA LEU A 73 11.57 0.89 -4.30
C LEU A 73 10.35 0.29 -5.00
N SER A 74 9.21 1.00 -5.00
CA SER A 74 7.97 0.50 -5.60
C SER A 74 8.14 0.19 -7.08
N PHE A 75 8.79 1.09 -7.84
CA PHE A 75 9.05 0.90 -9.27
C PHE A 75 10.11 -0.16 -9.52
N TRP A 76 11.13 -0.27 -8.67
CA TRP A 76 12.09 -1.36 -8.75
C TRP A 76 11.38 -2.72 -8.59
N PHE A 77 10.54 -2.88 -7.57
CA PHE A 77 9.75 -4.11 -7.37
C PHE A 77 8.79 -4.37 -8.54
N ARG A 78 8.12 -3.32 -9.03
CA ARG A 78 7.25 -3.43 -10.21
C ARG A 78 8.00 -4.03 -11.40
N ASP A 79 9.16 -3.49 -11.74
CA ASP A 79 9.83 -3.80 -13.00
C ASP A 79 10.70 -5.07 -12.91
N PHE A 80 11.31 -5.32 -11.76
CA PHE A 80 12.24 -6.43 -11.56
C PHE A 80 11.62 -7.67 -10.91
N VAL A 81 10.55 -7.53 -10.11
CA VAL A 81 9.88 -8.65 -9.45
C VAL A 81 8.54 -8.93 -10.13
N PHE A 82 7.60 -7.98 -10.06
CA PHE A 82 6.24 -8.18 -10.56
C PHE A 82 6.20 -8.46 -12.07
N MET A 83 6.80 -7.60 -12.91
CA MET A 83 6.75 -7.79 -14.37
C MET A 83 7.47 -9.06 -14.81
N ARG A 84 8.61 -9.38 -14.18
CA ARG A 84 9.35 -10.63 -14.45
C ARG A 84 8.53 -11.85 -14.09
N LEU A 85 7.87 -11.84 -12.93
CA LEU A 85 7.00 -12.92 -12.48
C LEU A 85 5.78 -13.10 -13.41
N VAL A 86 5.10 -12.02 -13.78
CA VAL A 86 3.97 -12.07 -14.72
C VAL A 86 4.42 -12.66 -16.06
N MET A 87 5.57 -12.24 -16.60
CA MET A 87 6.09 -12.78 -17.85
C MET A 87 6.36 -14.28 -17.77
N VAL A 88 6.98 -14.77 -16.70
CA VAL A 88 7.25 -16.20 -16.51
C VAL A 88 5.95 -16.99 -16.38
N LEU A 89 5.02 -16.54 -15.54
CA LEU A 89 3.73 -17.23 -15.33
C LEU A 89 2.88 -17.27 -16.60
N MET A 90 2.88 -16.20 -17.40
CA MET A 90 2.18 -16.14 -18.68
C MET A 90 2.85 -17.01 -19.74
N ARG A 91 4.18 -16.99 -19.84
CA ARG A 91 4.95 -17.82 -20.79
C ARG A 91 4.69 -19.30 -20.55
N ASN A 92 4.70 -19.71 -19.28
CA ASN A 92 4.48 -21.09 -18.87
C ASN A 92 2.99 -21.46 -18.77
N LYS A 93 2.07 -20.53 -19.09
CA LYS A 93 0.61 -20.71 -19.05
C LYS A 93 0.12 -21.36 -17.74
N VAL A 94 0.76 -21.02 -16.61
CA VAL A 94 0.49 -21.64 -15.30
C VAL A 94 -0.97 -21.48 -14.88
N PHE A 95 -1.57 -20.33 -15.23
CA PHE A 95 -2.98 -20.04 -14.99
C PHE A 95 -3.72 -19.80 -16.31
N LYS A 96 -4.95 -20.30 -16.40
CA LYS A 96 -5.84 -20.12 -17.57
C LYS A 96 -6.30 -18.67 -17.76
N SER A 97 -6.42 -17.91 -16.67
CA SER A 97 -6.91 -16.53 -16.69
C SER A 97 -5.78 -15.53 -16.43
N ARG A 98 -5.63 -14.54 -17.32
CA ARG A 98 -4.70 -13.42 -17.16
C ARG A 98 -4.93 -12.63 -15.86
N ILE A 99 -6.17 -12.59 -15.39
CA ILE A 99 -6.54 -11.94 -14.13
C ILE A 99 -5.93 -12.69 -12.95
N THR A 100 -6.06 -14.02 -12.93
CA THR A 100 -5.48 -14.86 -11.88
C THR A 100 -3.96 -14.70 -11.85
N THR A 101 -3.30 -14.71 -13.00
CA THR A 101 -1.85 -14.46 -13.08
C THR A 101 -1.46 -13.11 -12.46
N SER A 102 -2.21 -12.06 -12.78
CA SER A 102 -1.93 -10.72 -12.23
C SER A 102 -2.15 -10.66 -10.72
N ASN A 103 -3.22 -11.29 -10.22
CA ASN A 103 -3.55 -11.32 -8.79
C ASN A 103 -2.50 -12.08 -7.98
N VAL A 104 -2.08 -13.25 -8.47
CA VAL A 104 -1.00 -14.04 -7.83
C VAL A 104 0.30 -13.25 -7.83
N ALA A 105 0.64 -12.60 -8.94
CA ALA A 105 1.83 -11.78 -9.01
C ALA A 105 1.81 -10.59 -8.05
N TYR A 106 0.65 -9.93 -7.83
CA TYR A 106 0.53 -8.86 -6.84
C TYR A 106 0.81 -9.36 -5.42
N ILE A 107 0.23 -10.50 -5.04
CA ILE A 107 0.40 -11.08 -3.70
C ILE A 107 1.86 -11.47 -3.48
N ILE A 108 2.47 -12.19 -4.42
CA ILE A 108 3.88 -12.60 -4.32
C ILE A 108 4.79 -11.38 -4.28
N ASN A 109 4.60 -10.40 -5.17
CA ASN A 109 5.43 -9.19 -5.20
C ASN A 109 5.40 -8.44 -3.86
N MET A 110 4.22 -8.25 -3.28
CA MET A 110 4.09 -7.55 -2.01
C MET A 110 4.56 -8.37 -0.81
N LEU A 111 4.43 -9.70 -0.85
CA LEU A 111 5.04 -10.58 0.16
C LEU A 111 6.56 -10.48 0.12
N VAL A 112 7.18 -10.55 -1.05
CA VAL A 112 8.65 -10.39 -1.19
C VAL A 112 9.09 -9.02 -0.66
N MET A 113 8.31 -7.97 -0.90
CA MET A 113 8.56 -6.65 -0.30
C MET A 113 8.45 -6.68 1.24
N GLY A 114 7.48 -7.40 1.79
CA GLY A 114 7.40 -7.64 3.24
C GLY A 114 8.64 -8.36 3.78
N PHE A 115 9.08 -9.43 3.11
CA PHE A 115 10.32 -10.13 3.47
C PHE A 115 11.57 -9.24 3.36
N TRP A 116 11.62 -8.33 2.39
CA TRP A 116 12.70 -7.35 2.26
C TRP A 116 12.82 -6.43 3.48
N HIS A 117 11.69 -6.11 4.14
CA HIS A 117 11.70 -5.33 5.38
C HIS A 117 12.14 -6.16 6.60
N GLY A 118 11.82 -7.46 6.64
CA GLY A 118 12.29 -8.37 7.68
C GLY A 118 11.46 -9.64 7.81
N VAL A 119 12.01 -10.63 8.52
CA VAL A 119 11.37 -11.95 8.75
C VAL A 119 10.63 -11.96 10.10
N THR A 120 9.70 -11.02 10.27
CA THR A 120 8.78 -10.96 11.41
C THR A 120 7.34 -11.02 10.92
N TRP A 121 6.42 -11.49 11.77
CA TRP A 121 5.03 -11.71 11.35
C TRP A 121 4.40 -10.42 10.82
N TYR A 122 4.66 -9.28 11.47
CA TYR A 122 4.03 -8.01 11.10
C TYR A 122 4.53 -7.45 9.75
N TYR A 123 5.80 -7.66 9.36
CA TYR A 123 6.27 -7.27 8.03
C TYR A 123 5.68 -8.17 6.92
N ILE A 124 5.56 -9.47 7.18
CA ILE A 124 4.93 -10.41 6.25
C ILE A 124 3.43 -10.12 6.12
N THR A 125 2.74 -9.86 7.24
CA THR A 125 1.33 -9.46 7.26
C THR A 125 1.12 -8.13 6.54
N TYR A 126 2.00 -7.15 6.70
CA TYR A 126 1.98 -5.90 5.93
C TYR A 126 2.07 -6.15 4.42
N GLY A 127 2.99 -7.01 3.98
CA GLY A 127 3.13 -7.41 2.58
C GLY A 127 1.86 -8.09 2.05
N LEU A 128 1.31 -9.05 2.79
CA LEU A 128 0.07 -9.73 2.41
C LEU A 128 -1.12 -8.76 2.36
N PHE A 129 -1.22 -7.85 3.32
CA PHE A 129 -2.27 -6.83 3.40
C PHE A 129 -2.30 -5.97 2.14
N HIS A 130 -1.15 -5.47 1.71
CA HIS A 130 -1.07 -4.69 0.47
C HIS A 130 -1.28 -5.53 -0.80
N GLY A 131 -0.81 -6.78 -0.82
CA GLY A 131 -1.05 -7.70 -1.92
C GLY A 131 -2.55 -7.94 -2.15
N LEU A 132 -3.28 -8.28 -1.09
CA LEU A 132 -4.74 -8.46 -1.14
C LEU A 132 -5.46 -7.14 -1.45
N GLY A 133 -5.03 -6.04 -0.85
CA GLY A 133 -5.57 -4.70 -1.12
C GLY A 133 -5.48 -4.33 -2.61
N LEU A 134 -4.35 -4.60 -3.26
CA LEU A 134 -4.19 -4.39 -4.70
C LEU A 134 -5.08 -5.29 -5.56
N VAL A 135 -5.26 -6.56 -5.17
CA VAL A 135 -6.18 -7.48 -5.85
C VAL A 135 -7.62 -6.98 -5.76
N ILE A 136 -8.07 -6.58 -4.57
CA ILE A 136 -9.41 -6.00 -4.35
C ILE A 136 -9.58 -4.73 -5.17
N ASN A 137 -8.58 -3.85 -5.15
CA ASN A 137 -8.60 -2.62 -5.92
C ASN A 137 -8.72 -2.86 -7.43
N ASP A 138 -7.91 -3.78 -7.96
CA ASP A 138 -7.92 -4.17 -9.37
C ASP A 138 -9.24 -4.84 -9.77
N ALA A 139 -9.81 -5.67 -8.90
CA ALA A 139 -11.15 -6.24 -9.08
C ALA A 139 -12.24 -5.17 -9.13
N TRP A 140 -12.21 -4.19 -8.23
CA TRP A 140 -13.15 -3.07 -8.22
C TRP A 140 -13.06 -2.22 -9.48
N ILE A 141 -11.86 -1.86 -9.94
CA ILE A 141 -11.65 -1.09 -11.17
C ILE A 141 -12.24 -1.82 -12.38
N ARG A 142 -12.00 -3.14 -12.48
CA ARG A 142 -12.59 -3.97 -13.55
C ARG A 142 -14.11 -4.01 -13.47
N LYS A 143 -14.67 -4.22 -12.27
CA LYS A 143 -16.12 -4.26 -12.06
C LYS A 143 -16.77 -2.93 -12.42
N LYS A 144 -16.20 -1.80 -12.00
CA LYS A 144 -16.66 -0.45 -12.36
C LYS A 144 -16.68 -0.24 -13.88
N LYS A 145 -15.65 -0.72 -14.60
CA LYS A 145 -15.59 -0.67 -16.06
C LYS A 145 -16.72 -1.48 -16.72
N THR A 146 -16.99 -2.69 -16.23
CA THR A 146 -18.09 -3.54 -16.73
C THR A 146 -19.45 -2.89 -16.47
N ILE A 147 -19.70 -2.36 -15.26
CA ILE A 147 -20.96 -1.68 -14.93
C ILE A 147 -21.17 -0.47 -15.84
N ASN A 148 -20.13 0.36 -16.07
CA ASN A 148 -20.25 1.51 -16.98
C ASN A 148 -20.55 1.08 -18.42
N LYS A 149 -20.00 -0.06 -18.87
CA LYS A 149 -20.33 -0.62 -20.20
C LYS A 149 -21.79 -1.06 -20.28
N GLU A 150 -22.30 -1.73 -19.25
CA GLU A 150 -23.70 -2.16 -19.16
C GLU A 150 -24.66 -0.96 -19.09
N ARG A 151 -24.33 0.07 -18.31
CA ARG A 151 -25.11 1.31 -18.23
C ARG A 151 -25.17 2.03 -19.57
N LYS A 152 -24.04 2.15 -20.27
CA LYS A 152 -23.98 2.71 -21.62
C LYS A 152 -24.86 1.92 -22.61
N ALA A 153 -24.86 0.60 -22.55
CA ALA A 153 -25.70 -0.24 -23.40
C ALA A 153 -27.21 -0.04 -23.12
N LYS A 154 -27.57 0.39 -21.91
CA LYS A 154 -28.95 0.75 -21.50
C LYS A 154 -29.29 2.23 -21.71
N GLY A 155 -28.41 3.02 -22.32
CA GLY A 155 -28.59 4.46 -22.49
C GLY A 155 -28.51 5.28 -21.19
N LEU A 156 -27.97 4.70 -20.12
CA LEU A 156 -27.80 5.37 -18.83
C LEU A 156 -26.43 6.05 -18.72
N ASP A 157 -26.39 7.18 -18.00
CA ASP A 157 -25.14 7.87 -17.65
C ASP A 157 -24.18 6.95 -16.87
N PRO A 158 -22.85 7.14 -16.99
CA PRO A 158 -21.87 6.37 -16.22
C PRO A 158 -22.04 6.55 -14.71
N ILE A 159 -21.44 5.66 -13.91
CA ILE A 159 -21.38 5.81 -12.46
C ILE A 159 -20.80 7.21 -12.13
N PRO A 160 -21.42 7.97 -11.22
CA PRO A 160 -20.95 9.31 -10.86
C PRO A 160 -19.47 9.35 -10.50
N ASP A 161 -18.74 10.31 -11.06
CA ASP A 161 -17.37 10.64 -10.67
C ASP A 161 -17.24 12.13 -10.34
N ASN A 162 -17.61 12.47 -9.11
CA ASN A 162 -17.66 13.84 -8.60
C ASN A 162 -16.68 14.03 -7.43
N ARG A 163 -16.67 15.24 -6.83
CA ARG A 163 -15.76 15.55 -5.72
C ARG A 163 -15.97 14.65 -4.50
N TRP A 164 -17.20 14.20 -4.23
CA TRP A 164 -17.53 13.36 -3.08
C TRP A 164 -17.08 11.92 -3.27
N THR A 165 -17.27 11.35 -4.46
CA THR A 165 -16.75 10.01 -4.77
C THR A 165 -15.22 9.98 -4.72
N LYS A 166 -14.58 11.08 -5.13
CA LYS A 166 -13.13 11.26 -5.02
C LYS A 166 -12.68 11.37 -3.56
N ALA A 167 -13.35 12.18 -2.74
CA ALA A 167 -13.07 12.31 -1.32
C ALA A 167 -13.26 10.98 -0.57
N LEU A 168 -14.30 10.22 -0.90
CA LEU A 168 -14.54 8.90 -0.34
C LEU A 168 -13.39 7.92 -0.67
N GLY A 169 -12.93 7.90 -1.93
CA GLY A 169 -11.78 7.07 -2.33
C GLY A 169 -10.50 7.43 -1.57
N ILE A 170 -10.23 8.72 -1.39
CA ILE A 170 -9.11 9.21 -0.58
C ILE A 170 -9.26 8.76 0.86
N PHE A 171 -10.43 8.95 1.47
CA PHE A 171 -10.67 8.57 2.86
C PHE A 171 -10.48 7.07 3.10
N ILE A 172 -11.02 6.22 2.22
CA ILE A 172 -10.84 4.76 2.33
C ILE A 172 -9.36 4.40 2.17
N THR A 173 -8.69 4.94 1.16
CA THR A 173 -7.28 4.63 0.88
C THR A 173 -6.37 5.10 2.02
N PHE A 174 -6.59 6.31 2.52
CA PHE A 174 -5.85 6.89 3.62
C PHE A 174 -5.94 6.03 4.88
N ASN A 175 -7.14 5.64 5.31
CA ASN A 175 -7.30 4.79 6.49
C ASN A 175 -6.74 3.37 6.28
N THR A 176 -6.88 2.82 5.07
CA THR A 176 -6.29 1.52 4.70
C THR A 176 -4.76 1.56 4.83
N VAL A 177 -4.12 2.63 4.36
CA VAL A 177 -2.67 2.85 4.45
C VAL A 177 -2.24 3.10 5.90
N MET A 178 -2.98 3.90 6.66
CA MET A 178 -2.66 4.16 8.06
C MET A 178 -2.73 2.87 8.89
N LEU A 179 -3.73 2.02 8.64
CA LEU A 179 -3.82 0.71 9.27
C LEU A 179 -2.64 -0.18 8.88
N SER A 180 -2.20 -0.16 7.62
CA SER A 180 -1.03 -0.94 7.22
C SER A 180 0.25 -0.44 7.90
N PHE A 181 0.40 0.87 8.13
CA PHE A 181 1.51 1.43 8.89
C PHE A 181 1.47 1.04 10.37
N LEU A 182 0.29 0.93 10.99
CA LEU A 182 0.17 0.40 12.34
C LEU A 182 0.68 -1.05 12.43
N ILE A 183 0.31 -1.90 11.46
CA ILE A 183 0.84 -3.27 11.38
C ILE A 183 2.36 -3.21 11.21
N PHE A 184 2.85 -2.43 10.24
CA PHE A 184 4.26 -2.26 9.94
C PHE A 184 5.10 -1.80 11.14
N SER A 185 4.54 -0.96 12.02
CA SER A 185 5.23 -0.43 13.20
C SER A 185 5.68 -1.49 14.21
N GLY A 186 5.11 -2.71 14.16
CA GLY A 186 5.32 -3.73 15.18
C GLY A 186 4.69 -3.40 16.53
N PHE A 187 3.96 -2.28 16.67
CA PHE A 187 3.27 -1.94 17.92
C PHE A 187 2.24 -3.00 18.33
N LEU A 188 1.55 -3.60 17.34
CA LEU A 188 0.58 -4.68 17.60
C LEU A 188 1.25 -5.94 18.16
N ASP A 189 2.52 -6.19 17.86
CA ASP A 189 3.29 -7.28 18.48
C ASP A 189 3.43 -7.05 19.98
N GLN A 190 3.78 -5.82 20.37
CA GLN A 190 3.89 -5.43 21.78
C GLN A 190 2.54 -5.48 22.51
N GLN A 191 1.45 -5.12 21.82
CA GLN A 191 0.12 -5.08 22.41
C GLN A 191 -0.52 -6.47 22.53
N TRP A 192 -0.36 -7.34 21.53
CA TRP A 192 -1.03 -8.66 21.49
C TRP A 192 -0.18 -9.77 22.09
N PHE A 193 1.14 -9.65 21.99
CA PHE A 193 2.10 -10.65 22.45
C PHE A 193 3.11 -10.00 23.40
N PRO A 194 2.66 -9.40 24.52
CA PRO A 194 3.58 -8.84 25.49
C PRO A 194 4.51 -9.96 25.97
N LYS A 195 5.83 -9.78 25.79
CA LYS A 195 6.81 -10.72 26.32
C LYS A 195 6.62 -10.74 27.84
N LEU A 196 6.27 -11.90 28.39
CA LEU A 196 6.32 -12.13 29.84
C LEU A 196 7.76 -11.80 30.28
N LYS A 197 7.90 -10.79 31.15
CA LYS A 197 9.17 -10.49 31.80
C LYS A 197 9.44 -11.52 32.89
#